data_AF-A0A1F8XE96-F1
#
_entry.id   AF-A0A1F8XE96-F1
#
_cell.length_a   1.000
_cell.length_b   1.000
_cell.length_c   1.000
_cell.angle_alpha   90.00
_cell.angle_beta   90.00
_cell.angle_gamma   90.00
#
_symmetry.space_group_name_H-M   'P 1'
#
loop_
_entity.id
_entity.type
_entity.pdbx_description
1 polymer ?
#
loop_
_entity_poly.entity_id
_entity_poly.type
_entity_poly.pdbx_seq_one_letter_code
_entity_poly.pdbx_strand_id
1 'polypeptide(L)'
;MVAVVFAFGTAFAAPPGKIVIKEIQKSKAPVAFDHKAHGEKVKECAACHHKDAAGSEQKCSKCHGAKTEEKKVDLKEAFHKQCKACHQKEKKGPVKCDECHKK
;
A
#
# COMPACT_ATOMS: atom_id res chain seq x y z
N MET A 1 3.48 -25.31 41.32
CA MET A 1 3.64 -25.08 39.87
C MET A 1 2.63 -24.04 39.44
N VAL A 2 3.02 -22.77 39.39
CA VAL A 2 2.13 -21.68 38.93
C VAL A 2 2.27 -21.65 37.41
N ALA A 3 1.30 -22.22 36.71
CA ALA A 3 1.20 -22.11 35.26
C ALA A 3 0.76 -20.68 34.94
N VAL A 4 1.74 -19.79 34.72
CA VAL A 4 1.48 -18.47 34.16
C VAL A 4 1.25 -18.66 32.66
N VAL A 5 0.00 -18.84 32.29
CA VAL A 5 -0.43 -18.82 30.88
C VAL A 5 -0.42 -17.35 30.45
N PHE A 6 0.74 -16.88 29.97
CA PHE A 6 0.81 -15.62 29.22
C PHE A 6 0.11 -15.85 27.88
N ALA A 7 -1.18 -15.52 27.83
CA ALA A 7 -1.88 -15.28 26.57
C ALA A 7 -1.27 -14.02 25.93
N PHE A 8 -0.17 -14.17 25.20
CA PHE A 8 0.26 -13.18 24.21
C PHE A 8 -0.80 -13.17 23.10
N GLY A 9 -1.82 -12.35 23.28
CA GLY A 9 -2.71 -11.96 22.19
C GLY A 9 -1.86 -11.27 21.14
N THR A 10 -1.49 -11.99 20.08
CA THR A 10 -0.97 -11.37 18.87
C THR A 10 -2.11 -10.53 18.31
N ALA A 11 -2.06 -9.22 18.58
CA ALA A 11 -2.91 -8.26 17.92
C ALA A 11 -2.54 -8.28 16.44
N PHE A 12 -3.18 -9.15 15.67
CA PHE A 12 -3.24 -9.02 14.23
C PHE A 12 -3.98 -7.71 13.97
N ALA A 13 -3.24 -6.65 13.71
CA ALA A 13 -3.82 -5.38 13.31
C ALA A 13 -4.56 -5.64 11.99
N ALA A 14 -5.89 -5.53 12.02
CA ALA A 14 -6.70 -5.68 10.82
C ALA A 14 -6.20 -4.69 9.75
N PRO A 15 -6.22 -5.09 8.46
CA PRO A 15 -5.78 -4.20 7.38
C PRO A 15 -6.63 -2.93 7.39
N PRO A 16 -6.01 -1.77 7.09
CA PRO A 16 -6.74 -0.51 7.11
C PRO A 16 -7.85 -0.52 6.06
N GLY A 17 -8.93 0.20 6.35
CA GLY A 17 -10.08 0.36 5.46
C GLY A 17 -9.77 1.31 4.30
N LYS A 18 -10.29 2.53 4.38
CA LYS A 18 -9.94 3.61 3.45
C LYS A 18 -8.79 4.41 4.03
N ILE A 19 -7.79 4.72 3.20
CA ILE A 19 -6.64 5.54 3.57
C ILE A 19 -6.48 6.68 2.57
N VAL A 20 -5.74 7.71 2.97
CA VAL A 20 -5.36 8.81 2.08
C VAL A 20 -3.86 8.77 1.89
N ILE A 21 -3.43 8.47 0.68
CA ILE A 21 -2.02 8.48 0.28
C ILE A 21 -1.65 9.93 0.00
N LYS A 22 -0.87 10.51 0.90
CA LYS A 22 -0.43 11.91 0.86
C LYS A 22 1.07 12.06 1.07
N GLU A 23 1.77 10.95 1.22
CA GLU A 23 3.21 10.89 1.34
C GLU A 23 3.84 11.51 0.08
N ILE A 24 4.83 12.40 0.28
CA ILE A 24 5.66 13.09 -0.74
C ILE A 24 4.91 13.91 -1.80
N GLN A 25 3.60 14.13 -1.66
CA GLN A 25 2.84 14.92 -2.62
C GLN A 25 3.12 16.42 -2.47
N LYS A 26 3.82 16.99 -3.45
CA LYS A 26 4.09 18.44 -3.53
C LYS A 26 3.23 19.16 -4.55
N SER A 27 2.80 18.48 -5.61
CA SER A 27 2.19 19.11 -6.80
C SER A 27 0.85 18.52 -7.23
N LYS A 28 0.38 17.44 -6.58
CA LYS A 28 -0.87 16.75 -6.90
C LYS A 28 -1.68 16.53 -5.63
N ALA A 29 -3.00 16.42 -5.78
CA ALA A 29 -3.91 16.19 -4.66
C ALA A 29 -3.76 14.77 -4.08
N PRO A 30 -4.04 14.59 -2.77
CA PRO A 30 -4.04 13.29 -2.09
C PRO A 30 -4.91 12.27 -2.78
N VAL A 31 -4.41 11.04 -2.86
CA VAL A 31 -5.15 9.93 -3.46
C VAL A 31 -5.90 9.22 -2.34
N ALA A 32 -7.23 9.32 -2.35
CA ALA A 32 -8.06 8.46 -1.52
C ALA A 32 -7.99 7.04 -2.07
N PHE A 33 -7.55 6.10 -1.23
CA PHE A 33 -7.37 4.70 -1.58
C PHE A 33 -8.23 3.81 -0.69
N ASP A 34 -9.09 3.00 -1.29
CA ASP A 34 -9.88 2.02 -0.59
C ASP A 34 -9.09 0.70 -0.47
N HIS A 35 -8.28 0.59 0.57
CA HIS A 35 -7.42 -0.57 0.80
C HIS A 35 -8.25 -1.84 1.03
N LYS A 36 -9.36 -1.75 1.76
CA LYS A 36 -10.29 -2.87 1.94
C LYS A 36 -10.84 -3.38 0.61
N ALA A 37 -11.34 -2.51 -0.26
CA ALA A 37 -11.91 -2.93 -1.54
C ALA A 37 -10.87 -3.58 -2.47
N HIS A 38 -9.60 -3.15 -2.40
CA HIS A 38 -8.52 -3.81 -3.14
C HIS A 38 -8.14 -5.15 -2.50
N GLY A 39 -8.00 -5.19 -1.16
CA GLY A 39 -7.69 -6.41 -0.42
C GLY A 39 -8.74 -7.51 -0.63
N GLU A 40 -10.03 -7.18 -0.68
CA GLU A 40 -11.11 -8.15 -0.93
C GLU A 40 -11.07 -8.73 -2.35
N LYS A 41 -10.57 -7.97 -3.34
CA LYS A 41 -10.47 -8.41 -4.73
C LYS A 41 -9.19 -9.17 -5.03
N VAL A 42 -8.05 -8.67 -4.51
CA VAL A 42 -6.73 -9.23 -4.80
C VAL A 42 -6.41 -10.40 -3.88
N LYS A 43 -6.89 -10.37 -2.63
CA LYS A 43 -6.70 -11.38 -1.57
C LYS A 43 -5.26 -11.64 -1.12
N GLU A 44 -4.28 -11.38 -1.98
CA GLU A 44 -2.86 -11.55 -1.71
C GLU A 44 -2.21 -10.25 -1.24
N CYS A 45 -1.87 -10.16 0.05
CA CYS A 45 -1.19 -8.98 0.62
C CYS A 45 0.13 -8.69 -0.11
N ALA A 46 0.89 -9.74 -0.42
CA ALA A 46 2.17 -9.67 -1.12
C ALA A 46 2.07 -9.16 -2.56
N ALA A 47 0.86 -9.07 -3.14
CA ALA A 47 0.69 -8.45 -4.45
C ALA A 47 1.10 -6.98 -4.43
N CYS A 48 0.86 -6.27 -3.31
CA CYS A 48 1.26 -4.88 -3.09
C CYS A 48 2.41 -4.75 -2.07
N HIS A 49 2.33 -5.50 -0.98
CA HIS A 49 3.35 -5.59 0.06
C HIS A 49 4.43 -6.62 -0.30
N HIS A 50 5.04 -6.42 -1.47
CA HIS A 50 5.86 -7.39 -2.20
C HIS A 50 7.17 -7.83 -1.54
N LYS A 51 7.55 -7.23 -0.41
CA LYS A 51 8.74 -7.58 0.37
C LYS A 51 8.47 -7.74 1.86
N ASP A 52 7.22 -7.56 2.29
CA ASP A 52 6.86 -7.65 3.69
C ASP A 52 6.53 -9.10 4.04
N ALA A 53 6.82 -9.50 5.28
CA ALA A 53 6.33 -10.75 5.81
C ALA A 53 4.81 -10.65 6.05
N ALA A 54 4.10 -11.75 5.84
CA ALA A 54 2.65 -11.80 6.06
C ALA A 54 2.30 -11.37 7.50
N GLY A 55 1.40 -10.40 7.63
CA GLY A 55 0.99 -9.82 8.92
C GLY A 55 1.95 -8.76 9.47
N SER A 56 2.98 -8.38 8.72
CA SER A 56 3.93 -7.31 9.06
C SER A 56 4.01 -6.25 7.96
N GLU A 57 2.91 -6.04 7.23
CA GLU A 57 2.82 -5.12 6.10
C GLU A 57 3.15 -3.68 6.51
N GLN A 58 4.00 -3.03 5.73
CA GLN A 58 4.52 -1.69 6.01
C GLN A 58 4.09 -0.68 4.95
N LYS A 59 4.13 0.61 5.29
CA LYS A 59 3.95 1.67 4.28
C LYS A 59 5.08 1.60 3.26
N CYS A 60 4.76 1.81 1.99
CA CYS A 60 5.72 1.89 0.89
C CYS A 60 6.85 2.89 1.19
N SER A 61 6.54 4.00 1.89
CA SER A 61 7.47 5.06 2.28
C SER A 61 8.55 4.63 3.29
N LYS A 62 8.44 3.45 3.91
CA LYS A 62 9.50 2.89 4.76
C LYS A 62 10.71 2.44 3.95
N CYS A 63 10.49 1.99 2.72
CA CYS A 63 11.54 1.52 1.82
C CYS A 63 11.78 2.49 0.67
N HIS A 64 10.71 2.97 0.03
CA HIS A 64 10.74 3.88 -1.11
C HIS A 64 10.77 5.34 -0.65
N GLY A 65 11.89 6.01 -0.91
CA GLY A 65 12.09 7.42 -0.55
C GLY A 65 11.63 8.41 -1.61
N ALA A 66 12.00 9.68 -1.42
CA ALA A 66 11.70 10.75 -2.39
C ALA A 66 12.59 10.71 -3.65
N LYS A 67 13.67 9.93 -3.63
CA LYS A 67 14.60 9.75 -4.75
C LYS A 67 14.79 8.25 -5.01
N THR A 68 15.08 7.92 -6.26
CA THR A 68 15.47 6.57 -6.66
C THR A 68 16.85 6.26 -6.09
N GLU A 69 16.98 5.05 -5.57
CA GLU A 69 18.24 4.48 -5.10
C GLU A 69 18.55 3.23 -5.94
N GLU A 70 19.80 2.75 -5.92
CA GLU A 70 20.30 1.71 -6.85
C GLU A 70 19.36 0.50 -7.00
N LYS A 71 18.72 0.05 -5.91
CA LYS A 71 17.88 -1.16 -5.87
C LYS A 71 16.39 -0.90 -5.71
N LYS A 72 15.96 0.37 -5.69
CA LYS A 72 14.56 0.74 -5.43
C LYS A 72 14.20 2.08 -6.05
N VAL A 73 13.07 2.10 -6.75
CA VAL A 73 12.52 3.33 -7.34
C VAL A 73 12.05 4.29 -6.25
N ASP A 74 11.94 5.57 -6.59
CA ASP A 74 11.28 6.55 -5.73
C ASP A 74 9.80 6.18 -5.49
N LEU A 75 9.23 6.71 -4.41
CA LEU A 75 7.88 6.39 -3.96
C LEU A 75 6.79 6.78 -4.97
N LYS A 76 6.98 7.84 -5.75
CA LYS A 76 6.01 8.24 -6.78
C LYS A 76 5.99 7.18 -7.89
N GLU A 77 7.18 6.77 -8.34
CA GLU A 77 7.30 5.72 -9.35
C GLU A 77 6.82 4.36 -8.84
N ALA A 78 7.05 4.03 -7.56
CA ALA A 78 6.53 2.82 -6.93
C ALA A 78 5.00 2.74 -7.02
N PHE A 79 4.30 3.83 -6.65
CA PHE A 79 2.85 3.89 -6.77
C PHE A 79 2.37 3.80 -8.22
N HIS A 80 2.99 4.52 -9.16
CA HIS A 80 2.57 4.47 -10.55
C HIS A 80 2.80 3.08 -11.17
N LYS A 81 3.93 2.44 -10.91
CA LYS A 81 4.18 1.07 -11.40
C LYS A 81 3.23 0.06 -10.78
N GLN A 82 2.90 0.20 -9.51
CA GLN A 82 2.03 -0.75 -8.84
C GLN A 82 0.55 -0.55 -9.19
N CYS A 83 0.02 0.66 -8.97
CA CYS A 83 -1.40 0.95 -9.12
C CYS A 83 -1.80 1.04 -10.60
N LYS A 84 -1.07 1.85 -11.39
CA LYS A 84 -1.45 2.12 -12.78
C LYS A 84 -1.24 0.89 -13.66
N ALA A 85 -0.15 0.13 -13.48
CA ALA A 85 0.08 -1.05 -14.29
C ALA A 85 -0.97 -2.14 -14.04
N CYS A 86 -1.38 -2.34 -12.78
CA CYS A 86 -2.48 -3.25 -12.46
C CYS A 86 -3.79 -2.79 -13.12
N HIS A 87 -4.15 -1.50 -12.99
CA HIS A 87 -5.37 -0.98 -13.62
C HIS A 87 -5.35 -1.08 -15.15
N GLN A 88 -4.19 -0.85 -15.78
CA GLN A 88 -4.01 -1.01 -17.22
C GLN A 88 -4.15 -2.47 -17.66
N LYS A 89 -3.52 -3.38 -16.92
CA LYS A 89 -3.56 -4.83 -17.20
C LYS A 89 -4.98 -5.38 -17.06
N GLU A 90 -5.63 -5.07 -15.96
CA GLU A 90 -7.00 -5.55 -15.65
C GLU A 90 -8.08 -4.76 -16.39
N LYS A 91 -7.70 -3.68 -17.08
CA LYS A 91 -8.60 -2.70 -17.74
C LYS A 91 -9.70 -2.21 -16.79
N LYS A 92 -9.34 -2.03 -15.51
CA LYS A 92 -10.24 -1.66 -14.42
C LYS A 92 -9.56 -0.64 -13.51
N GLY A 93 -10.28 0.43 -13.21
CA GLY A 93 -9.77 1.50 -12.36
C GLY A 93 -9.10 2.64 -13.15
N PRO A 94 -8.78 3.75 -12.47
CA PRO A 94 -8.27 4.96 -13.08
C PRO A 94 -6.83 4.80 -13.58
N VAL A 95 -6.53 5.41 -14.74
CA VAL A 95 -5.17 5.40 -15.33
C VAL A 95 -4.68 6.79 -15.70
N LYS A 96 -5.56 7.80 -15.71
CA LYS A 96 -5.21 9.19 -15.94
C LYS A 96 -4.87 9.88 -14.62
N CYS A 97 -4.00 10.89 -14.69
CA CYS A 97 -3.48 11.60 -13.53
C CYS A 97 -4.59 12.13 -12.62
N ASP A 98 -5.59 12.81 -13.19
CA ASP A 98 -6.62 13.52 -12.42
C ASP A 98 -7.77 12.61 -11.99
N GLU A 99 -7.82 11.37 -12.49
CA GLU A 99 -8.76 10.35 -12.01
C GLU A 99 -8.30 9.77 -10.67
N CYS A 100 -6.99 9.72 -10.43
CA CYS A 100 -6.39 9.35 -9.13
C CYS A 100 -6.20 10.57 -8.24
N HIS A 101 -5.62 11.65 -8.76
CA HIS A 101 -5.32 12.90 -8.05
C HIS A 101 -6.46 13.91 -8.18
N LYS A 102 -7.66 13.51 -7.77
CA LYS A 102 -8.86 14.38 -7.81
C LYS A 102 -8.65 15.60 -6.92
N LYS A 103 -8.91 16.79 -7.48
CA LYS A 103 -8.90 18.07 -6.76
C LYS A 103 -10.12 18.21 -5.87
#